data_AF-A0A239BWV9-F1
#
_entry.id   AF-A0A239BWV9-F1
#
_cell.length_a   1.000
_cell.length_b   1.000
_cell.length_c   1.000
_cell.angle_alpha   90.00
_cell.angle_beta   90.00
_cell.angle_gamma   90.00
#
_symmetry.space_group_name_H-M   'P 1'
#
loop_
_entity.id
_entity.type
_entity.pdbx_description
1 polymer ?
#
loop_
_entity_poly.entity_id
_entity_poly.type
_entity_poly.pdbx_seq_one_letter_code
_entity_poly.pdbx_strand_id
1 'polypeptide(L)'
;MAEQLRFAVAGNVFVRDTPDRKGKRIQQLLWGDEVRLLDAPPTGDWLQVIGRREKGWLHKDEVSEERLLEINFVDVGQGDGAFLVTPDNQLALVDAGASSNMRRFLSWRFNLRLDRPLLAAGTDPGPVNFEFALISHGDKDHFGGFKYLFESQHLQFKRVYHNTLVERKAATDADELGARGKVGGVNCYLDLIQSGDQLAALLAQHPDSSKTYLNLLGAAAQRFGPDSVLGITSEQRYLDGFDEQHRTLDGKPLSIEVLGPIPLADGGQRGLPKLGSDTGISKNGHSVVLLLRYGSLRFLLGGDLNVPAELHLLRQKTGREAPAAGADAAQWDAYLQQAREHFGADIAKSCHHGSADFSTTFLRAIDATATVISSGDEEPYCHPRPETLGAIGRYGRGERPCIFSTELMRSSPEFQSFNLHSGERVKALIAELASASDPRKQQIAKEIDSLLSAKERIVATYGMITLRSDGERVLMAQKLERPGGAGVEFDMHWFSRKDGVLTLDDQG
;
A
#
# COMPACT_ATOMS: atom_id res chain seq x y z
N MET A 1 5.90 -23.50 22.70
CA MET A 1 7.14 -23.67 21.91
C MET A 1 7.03 -22.70 20.75
N ALA A 2 8.04 -21.86 20.50
CA ALA A 2 7.98 -20.90 19.41
C ALA A 2 7.79 -21.68 18.09
N GLU A 3 6.71 -21.39 17.36
CA GLU A 3 6.54 -21.92 16.01
C GLU A 3 7.79 -21.53 15.22
N GLN A 4 8.56 -22.52 14.72
CA GLN A 4 9.70 -22.23 13.86
C GLN A 4 9.15 -21.74 12.52
N LEU A 5 9.02 -20.42 12.40
CA LEU A 5 8.63 -19.77 11.15
C LEU A 5 9.78 -19.89 10.15
N ARG A 6 9.43 -20.18 8.91
CA ARG A 6 10.31 -20.23 7.74
C ARG A 6 9.67 -19.44 6.60
N PHE A 7 10.43 -19.21 5.54
CA PHE A 7 9.98 -18.48 4.36
C PHE A 7 10.35 -19.22 3.09
N ALA A 8 9.43 -19.28 2.11
CA ALA A 8 9.72 -19.91 0.83
C ALA A 8 10.88 -19.20 0.11
N VAL A 9 11.81 -19.97 -0.45
CA VAL A 9 12.96 -19.42 -1.20
C VAL A 9 12.56 -18.84 -2.56
N ALA A 10 13.51 -18.17 -3.22
CA ALA A 10 13.30 -17.63 -4.56
C ALA A 10 13.02 -18.74 -5.58
N GLY A 11 12.01 -18.52 -6.44
CA GLY A 11 11.63 -19.43 -7.52
C GLY A 11 10.24 -20.05 -7.35
N ASN A 12 9.99 -21.14 -8.06
CA ASN A 12 8.71 -21.85 -8.05
C ASN A 12 8.66 -22.91 -6.95
N VAL A 13 8.30 -22.50 -5.73
CA VAL A 13 8.13 -23.40 -4.57
C VAL A 13 6.70 -23.94 -4.52
N PHE A 14 6.54 -25.24 -4.25
CA PHE A 14 5.23 -25.86 -4.16
C PHE A 14 5.10 -26.76 -2.93
N VAL A 15 4.06 -26.55 -2.14
CA VAL A 15 3.65 -27.51 -1.10
C VAL A 15 3.19 -28.79 -1.78
N ARG A 16 3.65 -29.95 -1.28
CA ARG A 16 3.37 -31.28 -1.85
C ARG A 16 2.56 -32.16 -0.91
N ASP A 17 1.82 -33.10 -1.47
CA ASP A 17 1.05 -34.08 -0.69
C ASP A 17 1.91 -35.14 -0.01
N THR A 18 3.10 -35.39 -0.56
CA THR A 18 4.04 -36.42 -0.14
C THR A 18 5.46 -35.86 -0.06
N PRO A 19 6.36 -36.46 0.77
CA PRO A 19 7.77 -36.07 0.86
C PRO A 19 8.57 -36.58 -0.36
N ASP A 20 8.14 -36.22 -1.57
CA ASP A 20 8.77 -36.57 -2.84
C ASP A 20 8.64 -35.37 -3.80
N ARG A 21 9.70 -35.04 -4.56
CA ARG A 21 9.66 -33.96 -5.56
C ARG A 21 8.69 -34.28 -6.71
N LYS A 22 8.36 -35.56 -6.92
CA LYS A 22 7.32 -36.02 -7.85
C LYS A 22 5.92 -36.05 -7.23
N GLY A 23 5.80 -35.75 -5.94
CA GLY A 23 4.53 -35.60 -5.24
C GLY A 23 3.64 -34.55 -5.89
N LYS A 24 2.32 -34.71 -5.73
CA LYS A 24 1.34 -33.79 -6.30
C LYS A 24 1.56 -32.40 -5.73
N ARG A 25 1.66 -31.41 -6.61
CA ARG A 25 1.68 -29.98 -6.26
C ARG A 25 0.30 -29.58 -5.74
N ILE A 26 0.22 -29.14 -4.49
CA ILE A 26 -1.02 -28.70 -3.84
C ILE A 26 -1.23 -27.20 -4.06
N GLN A 27 -0.18 -26.42 -3.80
CA GLN A 27 -0.23 -24.96 -3.83
C GLN A 27 1.14 -24.38 -4.14
N GLN A 28 1.18 -23.33 -4.96
CA GLN A 28 2.39 -22.55 -5.16
C GLN A 28 2.57 -21.53 -4.04
N LEU A 29 3.81 -21.39 -3.57
CA LEU A 29 4.26 -20.32 -2.69
C LEU A 29 5.10 -19.31 -3.49
N LEU A 30 4.93 -18.03 -3.18
CA LEU A 30 5.78 -16.94 -3.65
C LEU A 30 7.02 -16.81 -2.78
N TRP A 31 8.07 -16.17 -3.33
CA TRP A 31 9.29 -15.87 -2.58
C TRP A 31 8.96 -15.04 -1.32
N GLY A 32 9.41 -15.54 -0.17
CA GLY A 32 9.15 -14.91 1.13
C GLY A 32 7.79 -15.24 1.75
N ASP A 33 6.96 -16.09 1.14
CA ASP A 33 5.73 -16.56 1.78
C ASP A 33 6.04 -17.27 3.11
N GLU A 34 5.25 -16.96 4.14
CA GLU A 34 5.32 -17.60 5.45
C GLU A 34 5.01 -19.10 5.36
N VAL A 35 5.92 -19.90 5.93
CA VAL A 35 5.83 -21.35 6.05
C VAL A 35 5.96 -21.72 7.53
N ARG A 36 4.90 -22.32 8.09
CA ARG A 36 4.91 -22.81 9.46
C ARG A 36 5.35 -24.28 9.49
N LEU A 37 6.41 -24.58 10.22
CA LEU A 37 6.81 -25.97 10.47
C LEU A 37 5.83 -26.63 11.45
N LEU A 38 5.41 -27.85 11.13
CA LEU A 38 4.62 -28.67 12.04
C LEU A 38 5.54 -29.38 13.03
N ASP A 39 5.04 -29.59 14.26
CA ASP A 39 5.74 -30.33 15.32
C ASP A 39 5.67 -31.85 15.03
N ALA A 40 6.31 -32.25 13.94
CA ALA A 40 6.43 -33.62 13.47
C ALA A 40 7.88 -33.86 13.00
N PRO A 41 8.49 -35.02 13.29
CA PRO A 41 9.83 -35.33 12.82
C PRO A 41 9.93 -35.25 11.29
N PRO A 42 11.04 -34.72 10.74
CA PRO A 42 11.24 -34.68 9.31
C PRO A 42 11.38 -36.10 8.74
N THR A 43 11.02 -36.26 7.47
CA THR A 43 11.24 -37.51 6.70
C THR A 43 12.45 -37.33 5.81
N GLY A 44 13.64 -37.68 6.31
CA GLY A 44 14.90 -37.30 5.65
C GLY A 44 15.03 -35.77 5.61
N ASP A 45 15.15 -35.20 4.42
CA ASP A 45 15.26 -33.76 4.19
C ASP A 45 13.90 -33.05 3.97
N TRP A 46 12.80 -33.76 4.20
CA TRP A 46 11.44 -33.24 4.02
C TRP A 46 10.81 -32.79 5.32
N LEU A 47 10.25 -31.59 5.28
CA LEU A 47 9.60 -30.91 6.40
C LEU A 47 8.08 -30.98 6.22
N GLN A 48 7.35 -31.34 7.26
CA GLN A 48 5.90 -31.13 7.29
C GLN A 48 5.61 -29.66 7.59
N VAL A 49 4.78 -29.06 6.76
CA VAL A 49 4.53 -27.62 6.82
C VAL A 49 3.05 -27.27 6.64
N ILE A 50 2.70 -26.08 7.10
CA ILE A 50 1.53 -25.34 6.62
C ILE A 50 2.07 -24.13 5.84
N GLY A 51 1.83 -24.11 4.54
CA GLY A 51 2.09 -22.96 3.66
C GLY A 51 0.78 -22.27 3.36
N ARG A 52 0.65 -20.97 3.70
CA ARG A 52 -0.62 -20.22 3.64
C ARG A 52 -1.79 -20.95 4.31
N ARG A 53 -2.57 -21.74 3.55
CA ARG A 53 -3.77 -22.46 4.03
C ARG A 53 -3.67 -23.98 3.84
N GLU A 54 -2.61 -24.46 3.18
CA GLU A 54 -2.47 -25.86 2.80
C GLU A 54 -1.42 -26.56 3.67
N LYS A 55 -1.76 -27.74 4.16
CA LYS A 55 -0.84 -28.64 4.86
C LYS A 55 -0.19 -29.58 3.86
N GLY A 56 1.11 -29.79 3.97
CA GLY A 56 1.83 -30.74 3.14
C GLY A 56 3.30 -30.81 3.48
N TRP A 57 4.13 -31.00 2.45
CA TRP A 57 5.56 -31.19 2.55
C TRP A 57 6.33 -30.20 1.68
N LEU A 58 7.46 -29.73 2.20
CA LEU A 58 8.49 -29.00 1.47
C LEU A 58 9.85 -29.64 1.74
N HIS A 59 10.75 -29.59 0.77
CA HIS A 59 12.13 -29.97 1.00
C HIS A 59 12.86 -28.84 1.76
N LYS A 60 13.84 -29.17 2.61
CA LYS A 60 14.54 -28.18 3.46
C LYS A 60 15.26 -27.06 2.69
N ASP A 61 15.57 -27.28 1.41
CA ASP A 61 16.19 -26.27 0.51
C ASP A 61 15.17 -25.36 -0.18
N GLU A 62 13.87 -25.65 -0.06
CA GLU A 62 12.77 -24.83 -0.56
C GLU A 62 12.31 -23.78 0.49
N VAL A 63 12.96 -23.75 1.67
CA VAL A 63 12.68 -22.81 2.76
C VAL A 63 13.95 -22.11 3.27
N SER A 64 13.77 -20.93 3.83
CA SER A 64 14.81 -20.09 4.44
C SER A 64 14.34 -19.51 5.77
N GLU A 65 15.26 -18.90 6.51
CA GLU A 65 14.95 -18.12 7.71
C GLU A 65 14.82 -16.61 7.40
N GLU A 66 15.19 -16.17 6.19
CA GLU A 66 15.20 -14.76 5.79
C GLU A 66 13.78 -14.27 5.52
N ARG A 67 13.34 -13.27 6.29
CA ARG A 67 12.11 -12.52 6.04
C ARG A 67 12.41 -11.40 5.04
N LEU A 68 11.61 -11.33 3.98
CA LEU A 68 11.75 -10.30 2.96
C LEU A 68 10.98 -9.04 3.31
N LEU A 69 11.35 -7.94 2.65
CA LEU A 69 10.45 -6.83 2.44
C LEU A 69 9.30 -7.28 1.52
N GLU A 70 8.07 -7.01 1.93
CA GLU A 70 6.85 -7.29 1.19
C GLU A 70 6.04 -6.01 1.04
N ILE A 71 5.60 -5.70 -0.18
CA ILE A 71 4.63 -4.64 -0.46
C ILE A 71 3.53 -5.22 -1.33
N ASN A 72 2.29 -5.15 -0.89
CA ASN A 72 1.13 -5.56 -1.66
C ASN A 72 0.32 -4.32 -2.04
N PHE A 73 0.28 -3.99 -3.32
CA PHE A 73 -0.62 -3.00 -3.88
C PHE A 73 -1.96 -3.69 -4.08
N VAL A 74 -2.88 -3.44 -3.14
CA VAL A 74 -4.17 -4.10 -3.07
C VAL A 74 -5.10 -3.46 -4.10
N ASP A 75 -5.85 -4.29 -4.82
CA ASP A 75 -6.90 -3.82 -5.70
C ASP A 75 -8.10 -3.32 -4.86
N VAL A 76 -8.08 -2.02 -4.59
CA VAL A 76 -9.10 -1.34 -3.79
C VAL A 76 -10.26 -0.77 -4.61
N GLY A 77 -10.27 -1.00 -5.93
CA GLY A 77 -11.10 -0.25 -6.87
C GLY A 77 -10.39 1.03 -7.30
N GLN A 78 -11.17 2.10 -7.53
CA GLN A 78 -10.58 3.42 -7.69
C GLN A 78 -9.92 3.85 -6.36
N GLY A 79 -8.70 4.39 -6.47
CA GLY A 79 -7.93 4.80 -5.31
C GLY A 79 -6.64 4.02 -5.07
N ASP A 80 -6.11 4.22 -3.87
CA ASP A 80 -4.83 3.66 -3.43
C ASP A 80 -4.96 2.79 -2.19
N GLY A 81 -4.19 1.71 -2.15
CA GLY A 81 -4.02 0.90 -0.94
C GLY A 81 -2.82 -0.01 -1.03
N ALA A 82 -1.87 0.17 -0.11
CA ALA A 82 -0.68 -0.65 -0.02
C ALA A 82 -0.51 -1.20 1.40
N PHE A 83 -0.21 -2.50 1.48
CA PHE A 83 0.14 -3.19 2.71
C PHE A 83 1.61 -3.60 2.69
N LEU A 84 2.35 -3.24 3.74
CA LEU A 84 3.78 -3.45 3.85
C LEU A 84 4.10 -4.41 5.00
N VAL A 85 5.07 -5.29 4.77
CA VAL A 85 5.76 -6.05 5.83
C VAL A 85 7.26 -5.85 5.70
N THR A 86 7.90 -5.41 6.77
CA THR A 86 9.35 -5.22 6.81
C THR A 86 10.08 -6.55 7.06
N PRO A 87 11.39 -6.64 6.76
CA PRO A 87 12.21 -7.81 7.08
C PRO A 87 12.26 -8.17 8.58
N ASP A 88 12.05 -7.21 9.48
CA ASP A 88 11.88 -7.45 10.93
C ASP A 88 10.40 -7.62 11.35
N ASN A 89 9.54 -7.96 10.40
CA ASN A 89 8.15 -8.38 10.59
C ASN A 89 7.22 -7.30 11.19
N GLN A 90 7.51 -6.02 10.96
CA GLN A 90 6.58 -4.93 11.25
C GLN A 90 5.58 -4.77 10.11
N LEU A 91 4.34 -4.45 10.47
CA LEU A 91 3.21 -4.32 9.54
C LEU A 91 2.85 -2.84 9.38
N ALA A 92 2.60 -2.39 8.16
CA ALA A 92 2.16 -1.02 7.91
C ALA A 92 1.17 -0.91 6.74
N LEU A 93 0.40 0.17 6.72
CA LEU A 93 -0.51 0.52 5.63
C LEU A 93 -0.21 1.91 5.09
N VAL A 94 -0.31 2.06 3.77
CA VAL A 94 -0.32 3.35 3.06
C VAL A 94 -1.59 3.39 2.21
N ASP A 95 -2.53 4.24 2.60
CA ASP A 95 -3.89 4.33 2.05
C ASP A 95 -4.70 3.01 2.17
N ALA A 96 -6.01 3.08 1.95
CA ALA A 96 -6.93 1.96 2.17
C ALA A 96 -8.10 1.89 1.17
N GLY A 97 -8.11 2.71 0.12
CA GLY A 97 -9.19 2.75 -0.86
C GLY A 97 -10.43 3.52 -0.40
N ALA A 98 -11.47 3.51 -1.23
CA ALA A 98 -12.77 4.13 -0.89
C ALA A 98 -13.64 3.32 0.09
N SER A 99 -13.39 2.02 0.16
CA SER A 99 -14.37 1.02 0.63
C SER A 99 -13.71 -0.12 1.42
N SER A 100 -14.47 -1.18 1.73
CA SER A 100 -14.03 -2.32 2.54
C SER A 100 -12.98 -3.25 1.92
N ASN A 101 -12.41 -2.92 0.75
CA ASN A 101 -11.48 -3.81 0.04
C ASN A 101 -10.23 -4.11 0.86
N MET A 102 -9.58 -3.09 1.42
CA MET A 102 -8.42 -3.29 2.30
C MET A 102 -8.76 -4.16 3.51
N ARG A 103 -9.93 -3.94 4.14
CA ARG A 103 -10.41 -4.79 5.26
C ARG A 103 -10.55 -6.25 4.84
N ARG A 104 -11.13 -6.52 3.66
CA ARG A 104 -11.30 -7.88 3.12
C ARG A 104 -9.96 -8.55 2.85
N PHE A 105 -9.01 -7.81 2.28
CA PHE A 105 -7.64 -8.28 2.09
C PHE A 105 -6.98 -8.66 3.42
N LEU A 106 -7.03 -7.79 4.44
CA LEU A 106 -6.44 -8.07 5.75
C LEU A 106 -7.14 -9.23 6.48
N SER A 107 -8.48 -9.33 6.35
CA SER A 107 -9.24 -10.48 6.85
C SER A 107 -8.79 -11.78 6.20
N TRP A 108 -8.53 -11.78 4.89
CA TRP A 108 -7.97 -12.91 4.17
C TRP A 108 -6.53 -13.25 4.60
N ARG A 109 -5.66 -12.22 4.71
CA ARG A 109 -4.21 -12.33 4.99
C ARG A 109 -3.92 -12.88 6.38
N PHE A 110 -4.71 -12.45 7.36
CA PHE A 110 -4.53 -12.85 8.77
C PHE A 110 -5.62 -13.81 9.25
N ASN A 111 -6.48 -14.28 8.35
CA ASN A 111 -7.61 -15.17 8.67
C ASN A 111 -8.45 -14.62 9.83
N LEU A 112 -8.74 -13.31 9.80
CA LEU A 112 -9.41 -12.59 10.90
C LEU A 112 -10.88 -12.93 11.02
N ARG A 113 -11.52 -13.35 9.92
CA ARG A 113 -12.93 -13.77 9.90
C ARG A 113 -13.87 -12.67 10.44
N LEU A 114 -13.56 -11.40 10.13
CA LEU A 114 -14.15 -10.18 10.75
C LEU A 114 -15.69 -10.06 10.65
N ASP A 115 -16.36 -10.88 9.85
CA ASP A 115 -17.81 -10.86 9.61
C ASP A 115 -18.49 -12.21 9.90
N ARG A 116 -17.84 -13.11 10.66
CA ARG A 116 -18.36 -14.46 10.93
C ARG A 116 -19.03 -14.53 12.30
N PRO A 117 -20.35 -14.76 12.40
CA PRO A 117 -21.10 -14.67 13.66
C PRO A 117 -20.75 -15.73 14.71
N LEU A 118 -19.95 -16.75 14.37
CA LEU A 118 -19.56 -17.83 15.26
C LEU A 118 -18.14 -18.27 14.90
N LEU A 119 -17.14 -17.59 15.46
CA LEU A 119 -15.87 -18.26 15.67
C LEU A 119 -16.12 -19.42 16.63
N ALA A 120 -15.64 -20.62 16.31
CA ALA A 120 -15.60 -21.68 17.30
C ALA A 120 -14.88 -21.13 18.55
N ALA A 121 -15.45 -21.31 19.74
CA ALA A 121 -14.84 -20.82 20.97
C ALA A 121 -13.36 -21.26 21.01
N GLY A 122 -12.43 -20.30 21.16
CA GLY A 122 -10.99 -20.55 21.10
C GLY A 122 -10.31 -20.37 19.73
N THR A 123 -11.00 -19.80 18.72
CA THR A 123 -10.42 -19.51 17.39
C THR A 123 -10.28 -18.03 17.07
N ASP A 124 -10.32 -17.16 18.08
CA ASP A 124 -10.00 -15.74 17.93
C ASP A 124 -8.53 -15.59 17.49
N PRO A 125 -8.26 -14.99 16.31
CA PRO A 125 -6.89 -14.78 15.84
C PRO A 125 -6.10 -13.75 16.66
N GLY A 126 -6.77 -13.05 17.59
CA GLY A 126 -6.17 -12.00 18.40
C GLY A 126 -5.96 -10.70 17.61
N PRO A 127 -5.32 -9.69 18.24
CA PRO A 127 -5.03 -8.44 17.58
C PRO A 127 -3.83 -8.57 16.63
N VAL A 128 -3.95 -7.93 15.46
CA VAL A 128 -2.87 -7.65 14.53
C VAL A 128 -2.43 -6.21 14.75
N ASN A 129 -1.15 -6.04 15.07
CA ASN A 129 -0.56 -4.74 15.40
C ASN A 129 0.20 -4.18 14.20
N PHE A 130 -0.16 -2.97 13.79
CA PHE A 130 0.48 -2.20 12.75
C PHE A 130 1.33 -1.09 13.39
N GLU A 131 2.55 -0.94 12.89
CA GLU A 131 3.44 0.15 13.30
C GLU A 131 2.87 1.49 12.88
N PHE A 132 2.30 1.58 11.67
CA PHE A 132 1.55 2.74 11.25
C PHE A 132 0.46 2.43 10.21
N ALA A 133 -0.56 3.28 10.21
CA ALA A 133 -1.39 3.58 9.05
C ALA A 133 -1.00 4.98 8.55
N LEU A 134 -0.80 5.15 7.26
CA LEU A 134 -0.53 6.44 6.66
C LEU A 134 -1.60 6.77 5.63
N ILE A 135 -2.19 7.94 5.78
CA ILE A 135 -3.15 8.51 4.85
C ILE A 135 -2.44 9.59 4.05
N SER A 136 -2.26 9.39 2.75
CA SER A 136 -1.52 10.32 1.89
C SER A 136 -2.21 11.67 1.83
N HIS A 137 -3.54 11.72 1.68
CA HIS A 137 -4.34 12.94 1.69
C HIS A 137 -5.83 12.68 1.95
N GLY A 138 -6.63 13.75 1.98
CA GLY A 138 -8.03 13.74 2.39
C GLY A 138 -9.05 13.31 1.33
N ASP A 139 -8.67 12.62 0.25
CA ASP A 139 -9.66 12.08 -0.70
C ASP A 139 -10.15 10.69 -0.34
N LYS A 140 -11.44 10.47 -0.58
CA LYS A 140 -12.17 9.31 -0.03
C LYS A 140 -11.61 7.99 -0.55
N ASP A 141 -11.18 7.94 -1.80
CA ASP A 141 -10.53 6.80 -2.44
C ASP A 141 -9.12 6.49 -1.91
N HIS A 142 -8.59 7.31 -1.01
CA HIS A 142 -7.38 7.01 -0.24
C HIS A 142 -7.73 6.62 1.19
N PHE A 143 -8.50 7.47 1.89
CA PHE A 143 -8.72 7.30 3.33
C PHE A 143 -9.94 6.44 3.68
N GLY A 144 -10.93 6.33 2.80
CA GLY A 144 -12.28 5.86 3.11
C GLY A 144 -12.32 4.46 3.71
N GLY A 145 -11.44 3.58 3.24
CA GLY A 145 -11.29 2.22 3.69
C GLY A 145 -10.86 2.10 5.16
N PHE A 146 -10.12 3.10 5.69
CA PHE A 146 -9.70 3.12 7.08
C PHE A 146 -10.88 3.16 8.05
N LYS A 147 -12.05 3.67 7.65
CA LYS A 147 -13.27 3.60 8.46
C LYS A 147 -13.51 2.17 8.95
N TYR A 148 -13.48 1.22 8.01
CA TYR A 148 -13.73 -0.19 8.30
C TYR A 148 -12.58 -0.84 9.10
N LEU A 149 -11.37 -0.28 9.00
CA LEU A 149 -10.20 -0.78 9.72
C LEU A 149 -10.22 -0.31 11.19
N PHE A 150 -10.53 0.96 11.42
CA PHE A 150 -10.57 1.56 12.77
C PHE A 150 -11.78 1.08 13.59
N GLU A 151 -12.87 0.69 12.93
CA GLU A 151 -14.02 0.02 13.56
C GLU A 151 -13.69 -1.44 13.99
N SER A 152 -12.62 -2.04 13.46
CA SER A 152 -12.26 -3.43 13.77
C SER A 152 -11.59 -3.57 15.14
N GLN A 153 -12.03 -4.52 15.94
CA GLN A 153 -11.40 -4.83 17.23
C GLN A 153 -10.07 -5.58 17.08
N HIS A 154 -9.86 -6.26 15.94
CA HIS A 154 -8.65 -7.05 15.70
C HIS A 154 -7.50 -6.23 15.12
N LEU A 155 -7.73 -5.00 14.64
CA LEU A 155 -6.68 -4.20 14.02
C LEU A 155 -6.27 -3.07 14.97
N GLN A 156 -5.00 -3.04 15.35
CA GLN A 156 -4.43 -1.99 16.19
C GLN A 156 -3.37 -1.21 15.40
N PHE A 157 -3.36 0.11 15.54
CA PHE A 157 -2.38 0.99 14.91
C PHE A 157 -1.65 1.78 15.99
N LYS A 158 -0.32 1.72 15.98
CA LYS A 158 0.51 2.52 16.90
C LYS A 158 0.54 3.98 16.48
N ARG A 159 0.59 4.25 15.17
CA ARG A 159 0.53 5.60 14.57
C ARG A 159 -0.48 5.66 13.43
N VAL A 160 -1.12 6.82 13.28
CA VAL A 160 -1.95 7.20 12.14
C VAL A 160 -1.41 8.52 11.60
N TYR A 161 -0.72 8.48 10.47
CA TYR A 161 -0.14 9.64 9.83
C TYR A 161 -1.08 10.26 8.80
N HIS A 162 -1.05 11.60 8.69
CA HIS A 162 -1.76 12.34 7.65
C HIS A 162 -0.96 13.57 7.17
N ASN A 163 -1.41 14.24 6.11
CA ASN A 163 -0.68 15.33 5.46
C ASN A 163 -0.89 16.73 6.06
N THR A 164 -1.34 16.84 7.30
CA THR A 164 -1.66 18.09 8.03
C THR A 164 -2.89 18.89 7.54
N LEU A 165 -3.32 18.74 6.28
CA LEU A 165 -4.48 19.44 5.73
C LEU A 165 -5.76 18.67 6.00
N VAL A 166 -6.56 19.13 6.96
CA VAL A 166 -7.81 18.48 7.35
C VAL A 166 -9.00 19.30 6.89
N GLU A 167 -9.80 18.72 5.99
CA GLU A 167 -11.04 19.33 5.50
C GLU A 167 -12.04 19.59 6.64
N ARG A 168 -12.59 20.79 6.67
CA ARG A 168 -13.57 21.24 7.68
C ARG A 168 -14.68 22.05 7.02
N LYS A 169 -15.81 22.19 7.71
CA LYS A 169 -16.91 23.03 7.24
C LYS A 169 -16.47 24.50 7.29
N ALA A 170 -16.54 25.19 6.16
CA ALA A 170 -16.22 26.60 6.04
C ALA A 170 -17.35 27.37 5.33
N ALA A 171 -17.26 28.71 5.31
CA ALA A 171 -18.21 29.55 4.60
C ALA A 171 -18.05 29.47 3.07
N THR A 172 -16.84 29.17 2.60
CA THR A 172 -16.52 28.99 1.18
C THR A 172 -15.63 27.76 0.99
N ASP A 173 -15.73 27.11 -0.18
CA ASP A 173 -14.92 25.95 -0.54
C ASP A 173 -13.41 26.26 -0.44
N ALA A 174 -13.02 27.49 -0.74
CA ALA A 174 -11.62 27.94 -0.72
C ALA A 174 -10.97 27.92 0.68
N ASP A 175 -11.78 27.85 1.74
CA ASP A 175 -11.34 27.90 3.14
C ASP A 175 -11.50 26.53 3.84
N GLU A 176 -11.93 25.48 3.13
CA GLU A 176 -12.17 24.15 3.74
C GLU A 176 -10.90 23.48 4.27
N LEU A 177 -9.72 23.87 3.79
CA LEU A 177 -8.43 23.35 4.27
C LEU A 177 -7.82 24.20 5.40
N GLY A 178 -8.53 25.23 5.88
CA GLY A 178 -8.11 26.10 6.97
C GLY A 178 -7.65 27.49 6.52
N ALA A 179 -7.19 28.29 7.49
CA ALA A 179 -6.80 29.68 7.29
C ALA A 179 -5.71 29.84 6.23
N ARG A 180 -5.84 30.89 5.42
CA ARG A 180 -4.90 31.24 4.35
C ARG A 180 -4.16 32.53 4.68
N GLY A 181 -2.90 32.61 4.29
CA GLY A 181 -2.11 33.85 4.37
C GLY A 181 -0.91 33.79 3.45
N LYS A 182 0.03 34.73 3.60
CA LYS A 182 1.25 34.77 2.79
C LYS A 182 2.47 34.35 3.60
N VAL A 183 3.30 33.47 3.05
CA VAL A 183 4.63 33.12 3.57
C VAL A 183 5.64 33.41 2.46
N GLY A 184 6.60 34.32 2.69
CA GLY A 184 7.54 34.73 1.64
C GLY A 184 6.85 35.31 0.40
N GLY A 185 5.68 35.94 0.57
CA GLY A 185 4.85 36.46 -0.53
C GLY A 185 4.00 35.42 -1.27
N VAL A 186 4.14 34.13 -0.95
CA VAL A 186 3.38 33.01 -1.54
C VAL A 186 2.12 32.76 -0.72
N ASN A 187 0.96 32.58 -1.37
CA ASN A 187 -0.27 32.21 -0.66
C ASN A 187 -0.16 30.78 -0.13
N CYS A 188 -0.44 30.58 1.16
CA CYS A 188 -0.30 29.30 1.87
C CYS A 188 -1.53 29.03 2.75
N TYR A 189 -1.76 27.75 3.03
CA TYR A 189 -2.56 27.26 4.16
C TYR A 189 -1.69 27.28 5.42
N LEU A 190 -2.19 27.90 6.48
CA LEU A 190 -1.45 28.13 7.73
C LEU A 190 -1.85 27.16 8.85
N ASP A 191 -3.07 26.62 8.78
CA ASP A 191 -3.63 25.74 9.80
C ASP A 191 -3.17 24.28 9.60
N LEU A 192 -1.88 24.04 9.82
CA LEU A 192 -1.28 22.71 9.74
C LEU A 192 -1.59 21.92 11.03
N ILE A 193 -2.45 20.90 10.92
CA ILE A 193 -2.79 20.03 12.05
C ILE A 193 -1.73 18.95 12.16
N GLN A 194 -0.86 19.01 13.16
CA GLN A 194 0.30 18.13 13.33
C GLN A 194 0.24 17.24 14.57
N SER A 195 -0.54 17.60 15.59
CA SER A 195 -0.67 16.83 16.83
C SER A 195 -2.11 16.45 17.14
N GLY A 196 -2.27 15.44 18.00
CA GLY A 196 -3.55 15.05 18.57
C GLY A 196 -4.28 16.20 19.27
N ASP A 197 -3.55 17.08 19.96
CA ASP A 197 -4.14 18.27 20.60
C ASP A 197 -4.72 19.26 19.60
N GLN A 198 -4.01 19.52 18.49
CA GLN A 198 -4.51 20.39 17.43
C GLN A 198 -5.74 19.77 16.74
N LEU A 199 -5.73 18.46 16.52
CA LEU A 199 -6.88 17.74 15.99
C LEU A 199 -8.08 17.80 16.95
N ALA A 200 -7.85 17.59 18.26
CA ALA A 200 -8.89 17.69 19.27
C ALA A 200 -9.50 19.10 19.33
N ALA A 201 -8.66 20.13 19.26
CA ALA A 201 -9.12 21.52 19.18
C ALA A 201 -9.96 21.76 17.91
N LEU A 202 -9.56 21.22 16.77
CA LEU A 202 -10.31 21.31 15.52
C LEU A 202 -11.67 20.61 15.62
N LEU A 203 -11.72 19.40 16.18
CA LEU A 203 -12.96 18.66 16.41
C LEU A 203 -13.92 19.43 17.32
N ALA A 204 -13.40 20.06 18.39
CA ALA A 204 -14.20 20.88 19.29
C ALA A 204 -14.80 22.14 18.61
N GLN A 205 -14.13 22.67 17.59
CA GLN A 205 -14.65 23.78 16.78
C GLN A 205 -15.74 23.32 15.78
N HIS A 206 -15.78 22.03 15.44
CA HIS A 206 -16.70 21.45 14.47
C HIS A 206 -17.40 20.17 15.00
N PRO A 207 -18.16 20.24 16.12
CA PRO A 207 -18.73 19.07 16.77
C PRO A 207 -19.75 18.31 15.89
N ASP A 208 -20.43 19.01 14.99
CA ASP A 208 -21.45 18.46 14.06
C ASP A 208 -20.93 18.40 12.62
N SER A 209 -19.62 18.21 12.42
CA SER A 209 -19.02 18.20 11.09
C SER A 209 -19.58 17.07 10.22
N SER A 210 -19.97 17.41 8.98
CA SER A 210 -20.28 16.43 7.95
C SER A 210 -19.06 15.96 7.16
N LYS A 211 -17.87 16.53 7.43
CA LYS A 211 -16.62 16.16 6.73
C LYS A 211 -16.12 14.82 7.23
N THR A 212 -16.25 13.80 6.38
CA THR A 212 -15.92 12.41 6.71
C THR A 212 -14.45 12.22 7.05
N TYR A 213 -13.55 12.99 6.44
CA TYR A 213 -12.12 12.93 6.73
C TYR A 213 -11.78 13.37 8.16
N LEU A 214 -12.28 14.53 8.59
CA LEU A 214 -12.14 15.01 9.97
C LEU A 214 -12.72 14.00 10.97
N ASN A 215 -13.91 13.47 10.69
CA ASN A 215 -14.57 12.50 11.56
C ASN A 215 -13.78 11.19 11.66
N LEU A 216 -13.16 10.73 10.57
CA LEU A 216 -12.31 9.55 10.57
C LEU A 216 -11.09 9.75 11.49
N LEU A 217 -10.38 10.88 11.36
CA LEU A 217 -9.22 11.19 12.19
C LEU A 217 -9.62 11.28 13.67
N GLY A 218 -10.78 11.86 13.97
CA GLY A 218 -11.34 11.88 15.32
C GLY A 218 -11.65 10.49 15.87
N ALA A 219 -12.23 9.60 15.05
CA ALA A 219 -12.48 8.22 15.42
C ALA A 219 -11.17 7.45 15.70
N ALA A 220 -10.12 7.71 14.91
CA ALA A 220 -8.80 7.14 15.13
C ALA A 220 -8.21 7.61 16.47
N ALA A 221 -8.24 8.93 16.74
CA ALA A 221 -7.75 9.50 18.00
C ALA A 221 -8.53 8.97 19.21
N GLN A 222 -9.84 8.80 19.09
CA GLN A 222 -10.67 8.20 20.14
C GLN A 222 -10.30 6.74 20.39
N ARG A 223 -9.99 5.97 19.34
CA ARG A 223 -9.76 4.53 19.42
C ARG A 223 -8.33 4.16 19.84
N PHE A 224 -7.33 4.89 19.36
CA PHE A 224 -5.91 4.58 19.54
C PHE A 224 -5.18 5.60 20.44
N GLY A 225 -5.87 6.65 20.87
CA GLY A 225 -5.33 7.75 21.67
C GLY A 225 -4.94 8.96 20.81
N PRO A 226 -5.04 10.19 21.34
CA PRO A 226 -4.78 11.41 20.58
C PRO A 226 -3.35 11.48 20.03
N ASP A 227 -2.36 11.02 20.81
CA ASP A 227 -0.94 11.02 20.41
C ASP A 227 -0.61 10.00 19.31
N SER A 228 -1.55 9.13 18.94
CA SER A 228 -1.38 8.21 17.82
C SER A 228 -1.58 8.91 16.47
N VAL A 229 -2.36 9.99 16.41
CA VAL A 229 -2.72 10.68 15.16
C VAL A 229 -1.82 11.89 14.95
N LEU A 230 -0.98 11.86 13.92
CA LEU A 230 0.07 12.85 13.69
C LEU A 230 0.05 13.36 12.25
N GLY A 231 0.07 14.68 12.11
CA GLY A 231 0.24 15.32 10.81
C GLY A 231 1.72 15.52 10.50
N ILE A 232 2.15 15.01 9.35
CA ILE A 232 3.56 14.98 8.96
C ILE A 232 3.84 15.75 7.67
N THR A 233 5.08 16.19 7.56
CA THR A 233 5.66 16.93 6.43
C THR A 233 7.08 16.42 6.17
N SER A 234 7.77 16.97 5.18
CA SER A 234 9.18 16.65 4.97
C SER A 234 10.12 17.09 6.11
N GLU A 235 9.66 17.97 7.01
CA GLU A 235 10.46 18.45 8.15
C GLU A 235 10.79 17.31 9.13
N GLN A 236 9.93 16.29 9.21
CA GLN A 236 10.16 15.07 10.00
C GLN A 236 11.31 14.23 9.46
N ARG A 237 11.64 14.36 8.16
CA ARG A 237 12.60 13.57 7.39
C ARG A 237 12.27 12.07 7.29
N TYR A 238 12.01 11.38 8.39
CA TYR A 238 11.70 9.94 8.40
C TYR A 238 10.43 9.66 9.24
N LEU A 239 9.75 8.55 8.95
CA LEU A 239 8.71 8.03 9.85
C LEU A 239 9.34 7.50 11.15
N ASP A 240 8.59 7.54 12.26
CA ASP A 240 9.08 7.13 13.58
C ASP A 240 9.64 5.70 13.53
N GLY A 241 10.92 5.54 13.86
CA GLY A 241 11.58 4.23 13.87
C GLY A 241 12.01 3.70 12.50
N PHE A 242 12.00 4.54 11.45
CA PHE A 242 12.44 4.18 10.09
C PHE A 242 13.52 5.14 9.56
N ASP A 243 14.43 5.59 10.41
CA ASP A 243 15.55 6.44 9.99
C ASP A 243 16.79 5.64 9.54
N GLU A 244 17.58 6.26 8.66
CA GLU A 244 18.77 5.65 8.04
C GLU A 244 19.95 5.47 8.99
N GLN A 245 19.96 6.15 10.13
CA GLN A 245 21.11 6.14 11.04
C GLN A 245 21.07 4.94 11.99
N HIS A 246 19.90 4.32 12.20
CA HIS A 246 19.73 3.36 13.29
C HIS A 246 18.99 2.07 12.93
N ARG A 247 18.53 1.90 11.68
CA ARG A 247 17.82 0.67 11.28
C ARG A 247 18.55 -0.09 10.16
N THR A 248 19.32 -1.08 10.59
CA THR A 248 20.02 -2.03 9.72
C THR A 248 19.56 -3.45 10.04
N LEU A 249 19.10 -4.18 9.03
CA LEU A 249 18.64 -5.56 9.12
C LEU A 249 19.58 -6.43 8.27
N ASP A 250 20.31 -7.36 8.91
CA ASP A 250 21.30 -8.21 8.26
C ASP A 250 22.32 -7.43 7.40
N GLY A 251 22.79 -6.29 7.92
CA GLY A 251 23.75 -5.42 7.22
C GLY A 251 23.13 -4.53 6.13
N LYS A 252 21.82 -4.63 5.87
CA LYS A 252 21.10 -3.84 4.87
C LYS A 252 20.33 -2.69 5.56
N PRO A 253 20.55 -1.42 5.18
CA PRO A 253 19.79 -0.31 5.73
C PRO A 253 18.30 -0.42 5.36
N LEU A 254 17.41 -0.01 6.26
CA LEU A 254 15.97 0.11 6.03
C LEU A 254 15.48 1.47 6.51
N SER A 255 14.92 2.29 5.64
CA SER A 255 14.38 3.61 6.01
C SER A 255 13.12 3.97 5.24
N ILE A 256 12.31 4.87 5.80
CA ILE A 256 11.15 5.47 5.13
C ILE A 256 11.24 6.97 5.29
N GLU A 257 11.75 7.64 4.26
CA GLU A 257 11.89 9.10 4.22
C GLU A 257 10.57 9.76 3.80
N VAL A 258 10.22 10.87 4.45
CA VAL A 258 9.11 11.74 4.09
C VAL A 258 9.63 12.86 3.19
N LEU A 259 9.31 12.78 1.90
CA LEU A 259 9.74 13.77 0.91
C LEU A 259 8.80 14.98 0.80
N GLY A 260 7.53 14.78 1.12
CA GLY A 260 6.49 15.79 1.08
C GLY A 260 5.32 15.46 2.02
N PRO A 261 4.44 16.43 2.32
CA PRO A 261 4.43 17.79 1.79
C PRO A 261 5.58 18.67 2.35
N ILE A 262 6.04 19.67 1.60
CA ILE A 262 7.12 20.57 2.01
C ILE A 262 6.54 21.96 2.33
N PRO A 263 6.52 22.39 3.61
CA PRO A 263 6.08 23.72 4.00
C PRO A 263 7.08 24.79 3.57
N LEU A 264 6.56 25.99 3.32
CA LEU A 264 7.36 27.21 3.24
C LEU A 264 7.46 27.82 4.64
N ALA A 265 8.60 28.44 4.91
CA ALA A 265 8.84 29.18 6.16
C ALA A 265 9.50 30.53 5.85
N ASP A 266 8.94 31.60 6.39
CA ASP A 266 9.47 32.97 6.27
C ASP A 266 8.94 33.84 7.43
N GLY A 267 9.81 34.67 8.01
CA GLY A 267 9.41 35.60 9.08
C GLY A 267 8.78 34.95 10.32
N GLY A 268 9.09 33.68 10.60
CA GLY A 268 8.48 32.90 11.70
C GLY A 268 7.08 32.35 11.38
N GLN A 269 6.54 32.66 10.19
CA GLN A 269 5.32 32.06 9.68
C GLN A 269 5.66 30.82 8.86
N ARG A 270 4.78 29.82 8.92
CA ARG A 270 4.90 28.57 8.16
C ARG A 270 3.58 28.21 7.51
N GLY A 271 3.63 27.53 6.38
CA GLY A 271 2.43 27.07 5.70
C GLY A 271 2.71 26.25 4.46
N LEU A 272 1.71 25.47 4.05
CA LEU A 272 1.74 24.73 2.80
C LEU A 272 1.27 25.64 1.66
N PRO A 273 2.02 25.79 0.56
CA PRO A 273 1.62 26.67 -0.53
C PRO A 273 0.26 26.26 -1.10
N LYS A 274 -0.58 27.23 -1.46
CA LYS A 274 -1.77 26.95 -2.24
C LYS A 274 -1.34 26.52 -3.64
N LEU A 275 -1.61 25.26 -3.97
CA LEU A 275 -1.32 24.68 -5.27
C LEU A 275 -2.57 24.77 -6.15
N GLY A 276 -2.41 25.32 -7.34
CA GLY A 276 -3.49 25.43 -8.34
C GLY A 276 -4.60 26.43 -8.02
N SER A 277 -5.69 26.30 -8.78
CA SER A 277 -6.85 27.20 -8.74
C SER A 277 -7.82 26.92 -7.60
N ASP A 278 -8.06 25.65 -7.30
CA ASP A 278 -9.06 25.17 -6.34
C ASP A 278 -8.45 24.35 -5.20
N THR A 279 -9.29 23.93 -4.27
CA THR A 279 -8.89 23.16 -3.08
C THR A 279 -8.58 21.70 -3.37
N GLY A 280 -9.16 21.11 -4.40
CA GLY A 280 -8.87 19.73 -4.80
C GLY A 280 -7.42 19.59 -5.24
N ILE A 281 -6.92 20.50 -6.06
CA ILE A 281 -5.50 20.50 -6.48
C ILE A 281 -4.58 20.61 -5.26
N SER A 282 -4.89 21.45 -4.28
CA SER A 282 -4.08 21.57 -3.07
C SER A 282 -4.20 20.36 -2.14
N LYS A 283 -5.37 19.75 -2.03
CA LYS A 283 -5.61 18.56 -1.22
C LYS A 283 -4.78 17.38 -1.73
N ASN A 284 -4.82 17.13 -3.04
CA ASN A 284 -4.11 16.02 -3.68
C ASN A 284 -2.62 16.33 -3.78
N GLY A 285 -2.29 17.58 -4.13
CA GLY A 285 -0.92 18.06 -4.30
C GLY A 285 -0.09 18.08 -3.02
N HIS A 286 -0.71 18.08 -1.84
CA HIS A 286 -0.01 17.91 -0.57
C HIS A 286 -0.08 16.48 -0.06
N SER A 287 -0.19 15.49 -0.94
CA SER A 287 -0.03 14.08 -0.56
C SER A 287 1.27 13.86 0.22
N VAL A 288 1.22 13.02 1.25
CA VAL A 288 2.45 12.53 1.88
C VAL A 288 3.21 11.67 0.88
N VAL A 289 4.46 12.07 0.58
CA VAL A 289 5.33 11.38 -0.38
C VAL A 289 6.38 10.61 0.39
N LEU A 290 6.50 9.32 0.13
CA LEU A 290 7.42 8.44 0.84
C LEU A 290 8.50 7.89 -0.10
N LEU A 291 9.72 7.82 0.40
CA LEU A 291 10.81 7.08 -0.23
C LEU A 291 11.31 6.01 0.75
N LEU A 292 10.86 4.79 0.51
CA LEU A 292 11.31 3.60 1.22
C LEU A 292 12.64 3.14 0.63
N ARG A 293 13.60 2.81 1.49
CA ARG A 293 14.89 2.23 1.10
C ARG A 293 15.10 0.92 1.83
N TYR A 294 15.54 -0.11 1.12
CA TYR A 294 15.96 -1.36 1.73
C TYR A 294 17.17 -1.93 0.99
N GLY A 295 18.28 -2.11 1.68
CA GLY A 295 19.55 -2.47 1.05
C GLY A 295 19.98 -1.41 0.05
N SER A 296 20.09 -1.81 -1.21
CA SER A 296 20.41 -0.90 -2.32
C SER A 296 19.17 -0.29 -3.00
N LEU A 297 17.98 -0.80 -2.69
CA LEU A 297 16.75 -0.51 -3.44
C LEU A 297 16.03 0.73 -2.93
N ARG A 298 15.38 1.44 -3.84
CA ARG A 298 14.59 2.65 -3.58
C ARG A 298 13.17 2.50 -4.14
N PHE A 299 12.15 2.73 -3.30
CA PHE A 299 10.73 2.64 -3.67
C PHE A 299 10.02 3.95 -3.37
N LEU A 300 9.42 4.58 -4.39
CA LEU A 300 8.71 5.85 -4.23
C LEU A 300 7.19 5.64 -4.22
N LEU A 301 6.51 6.20 -3.21
CA LEU A 301 5.05 6.26 -3.11
C LEU A 301 4.60 7.72 -3.13
N GLY A 302 3.96 8.14 -4.23
CA GLY A 302 3.64 9.54 -4.49
C GLY A 302 2.27 10.03 -4.00
N GLY A 303 1.30 9.14 -3.76
CA GLY A 303 -0.11 9.56 -3.61
C GLY A 303 -0.60 10.26 -4.87
N ASP A 304 -1.32 11.38 -4.72
CA ASP A 304 -1.98 12.07 -5.83
C ASP A 304 -1.33 13.42 -6.17
N LEU A 305 0.00 13.43 -6.20
CA LEU A 305 0.71 14.60 -6.69
C LEU A 305 0.23 14.98 -8.10
N ASN A 306 -0.01 16.27 -8.27
CA ASN A 306 -0.31 16.92 -9.55
C ASN A 306 0.86 17.80 -9.98
N VAL A 307 0.82 18.32 -11.21
CA VAL A 307 1.92 19.12 -11.77
C VAL A 307 2.40 20.25 -10.83
N PRO A 308 1.53 21.11 -10.25
CA PRO A 308 1.97 22.14 -9.31
C PRO A 308 2.73 21.59 -8.10
N ALA A 309 2.29 20.45 -7.55
CA ALA A 309 2.92 19.81 -6.41
C ALA A 309 4.30 19.26 -6.75
N GLU A 310 4.40 18.53 -7.85
CA GLU A 310 5.64 17.92 -8.31
C GLU A 310 6.71 18.98 -8.61
N LEU A 311 6.31 20.09 -9.24
CA LEU A 311 7.20 21.22 -9.49
C LEU A 311 7.63 21.91 -8.18
N HIS A 312 6.72 22.06 -7.22
CA HIS A 312 7.06 22.57 -5.88
C HIS A 312 8.09 21.67 -5.19
N LEU A 313 7.87 20.36 -5.16
CA LEU A 313 8.80 19.40 -4.56
C LEU A 313 10.18 19.46 -5.23
N LEU A 314 10.22 19.46 -6.56
CA LEU A 314 11.45 19.60 -7.34
C LEU A 314 12.19 20.88 -7.00
N ARG A 315 11.51 22.03 -7.00
CA ARG A 315 12.11 23.32 -6.69
C ARG A 315 12.67 23.35 -5.26
N GLN A 316 11.92 22.85 -4.28
CA GLN A 316 12.37 22.87 -2.88
C GLN A 316 13.56 21.95 -2.63
N LYS A 317 13.59 20.76 -3.25
CA LYS A 317 14.69 19.80 -3.07
C LYS A 317 15.94 20.18 -3.86
N THR A 318 15.80 20.71 -5.07
CA THR A 318 16.94 21.12 -5.91
C THR A 318 17.42 22.55 -5.65
N GLY A 319 16.61 23.39 -5.00
CA GLY A 319 16.89 24.80 -4.77
C GLY A 319 16.80 25.68 -6.03
N ARG A 320 16.31 25.16 -7.16
CA ARG A 320 16.21 25.89 -8.44
C ARG A 320 15.04 25.40 -9.28
N GLU A 321 14.64 26.22 -10.26
CA GLU A 321 13.64 25.84 -11.25
C GLU A 321 14.23 24.85 -12.27
N ALA A 322 13.35 24.04 -12.86
CA ALA A 322 13.73 23.17 -13.97
C ALA A 322 14.23 23.99 -15.18
N PRO A 323 15.18 23.46 -15.98
CA PRO A 323 15.60 24.11 -17.20
C PRO A 323 14.41 24.35 -18.16
N ALA A 324 14.50 25.40 -18.97
CA ALA A 324 13.51 25.65 -20.01
C ALA A 324 13.49 24.51 -21.04
N ALA A 325 12.37 24.31 -21.74
CA ALA A 325 12.22 23.22 -22.72
C ALA A 325 13.29 23.23 -23.84
N GLY A 326 13.80 24.42 -24.20
CA GLY A 326 14.88 24.59 -25.19
C GLY A 326 16.31 24.59 -24.62
N ALA A 327 16.48 24.31 -23.32
CA ALA A 327 17.78 24.17 -22.70
C ALA A 327 18.54 22.96 -23.31
N ASP A 328 19.87 23.03 -23.29
CA ASP A 328 20.69 21.95 -23.83
C ASP A 328 20.65 20.68 -22.95
N ALA A 329 21.15 19.57 -23.52
CA ALA A 329 21.16 18.29 -22.83
C ALA A 329 21.97 18.32 -21.53
N ALA A 330 23.09 19.04 -21.48
CA ALA A 330 23.95 19.10 -20.30
C ALA A 330 23.26 19.81 -19.13
N GLN A 331 22.49 20.88 -19.41
CA GLN A 331 21.67 21.56 -18.41
C GLN A 331 20.60 20.64 -17.84
N TRP A 332 19.92 19.87 -18.69
CA TRP A 332 18.93 18.88 -18.28
C TRP A 332 19.55 17.75 -17.46
N ASP A 333 20.68 17.20 -17.89
CA ASP A 333 21.37 16.10 -17.21
C ASP A 333 21.83 16.53 -15.82
N ALA A 334 22.42 17.72 -15.70
CA ALA A 334 22.84 18.27 -14.40
C ALA A 334 21.65 18.52 -13.46
N TYR A 335 20.51 18.97 -13.98
CA TYR A 335 19.29 19.14 -13.17
C TYR A 335 18.71 17.79 -12.73
N LEU A 336 18.57 16.85 -13.64
CA LEU A 336 18.01 15.54 -13.35
C LEU A 336 18.89 14.71 -12.43
N GLN A 337 20.22 14.82 -12.54
CA GLN A 337 21.14 14.18 -11.61
C GLN A 337 20.87 14.64 -10.17
N GLN A 338 20.78 15.95 -9.96
CA GLN A 338 20.46 16.52 -8.66
C GLN A 338 19.05 16.12 -8.19
N ALA A 339 18.05 16.15 -9.07
CA ALA A 339 16.69 15.75 -8.71
C ALA A 339 16.60 14.26 -8.32
N ARG A 340 17.35 13.39 -9.01
CA ARG A 340 17.41 11.94 -8.74
C ARG A 340 18.05 11.60 -7.39
N GLU A 341 18.92 12.45 -6.84
CA GLU A 341 19.43 12.27 -5.48
C GLU A 341 18.28 12.19 -4.45
N HIS A 342 17.23 12.99 -4.68
CA HIS A 342 16.05 13.06 -3.82
C HIS A 342 14.93 12.11 -4.23
N PHE A 343 14.57 12.07 -5.52
CA PHE A 343 13.36 11.38 -6.00
C PHE A 343 13.64 10.08 -6.76
N GLY A 344 14.91 9.83 -7.10
CA GLY A 344 15.29 8.64 -7.87
C GLY A 344 14.82 7.38 -7.16
N ALA A 345 14.18 6.50 -7.91
CA ALA A 345 13.67 5.23 -7.41
C ALA A 345 13.98 4.11 -8.40
N ASP A 346 14.04 2.88 -7.90
CA ASP A 346 14.09 1.70 -8.75
C ASP A 346 12.67 1.29 -9.14
N ILE A 347 11.74 1.35 -8.18
CA ILE A 347 10.31 1.10 -8.39
C ILE A 347 9.51 2.28 -7.86
N ALA A 348 8.52 2.73 -8.62
CA ALA A 348 7.65 3.81 -8.20
C ALA A 348 6.18 3.42 -8.31
N LYS A 349 5.36 3.96 -7.42
CA LYS A 349 3.91 3.97 -7.62
C LYS A 349 3.55 5.27 -8.33
N SER A 350 2.86 5.15 -9.47
CA SER A 350 2.40 6.30 -10.26
C SER A 350 1.56 7.23 -9.39
N CYS A 351 1.73 8.53 -9.58
CA CYS A 351 0.89 9.49 -8.90
C CYS A 351 -0.53 9.45 -9.49
N HIS A 352 -1.53 9.75 -8.65
CA HIS A 352 -2.91 10.07 -9.05
C HIS A 352 -3.52 9.01 -9.98
N HIS A 353 -3.37 7.74 -9.59
CA HIS A 353 -3.90 6.56 -10.31
C HIS A 353 -3.48 6.42 -11.78
N GLY A 354 -2.44 7.14 -12.21
CA GLY A 354 -2.07 7.22 -13.64
C GLY A 354 -2.83 8.29 -14.40
N SER A 355 -3.23 9.38 -13.74
CA SER A 355 -3.77 10.61 -14.34
C SER A 355 -2.81 11.25 -15.33
N ALA A 356 -3.36 12.08 -16.22
CA ALA A 356 -2.60 12.90 -17.17
C ALA A 356 -2.07 14.19 -16.53
N ASP A 357 -2.48 14.51 -15.30
CA ASP A 357 -1.97 15.65 -14.53
C ASP A 357 -0.66 15.27 -13.82
N PHE A 358 0.41 15.12 -14.61
CA PHE A 358 1.76 14.84 -14.13
C PHE A 358 2.82 15.62 -14.92
N SER A 359 3.95 15.84 -14.28
CA SER A 359 5.11 16.54 -14.79
C SER A 359 6.06 15.54 -15.40
N THR A 360 6.34 15.71 -16.69
CA THR A 360 7.39 14.95 -17.36
C THR A 360 8.76 15.13 -16.67
N THR A 361 9.02 16.32 -16.09
CA THR A 361 10.26 16.56 -15.34
C THR A 361 10.34 15.71 -14.09
N PHE A 362 9.23 15.57 -13.35
CA PHE A 362 9.19 14.75 -12.15
C PHE A 362 9.32 13.26 -12.50
N LEU A 363 8.60 12.79 -13.52
CA LEU A 363 8.73 11.42 -14.02
C LEU A 363 10.19 11.08 -14.40
N ARG A 364 10.90 12.01 -15.09
CA ARG A 364 12.33 11.86 -15.42
C ARG A 364 13.24 11.89 -14.19
N ALA A 365 12.84 12.58 -13.12
CA ALA A 365 13.57 12.60 -11.85
C ALA A 365 13.36 11.31 -11.03
N ILE A 366 12.19 10.68 -11.15
CA ILE A 366 11.90 9.37 -10.53
C ILE A 366 12.74 8.28 -11.21
N ASP A 367 12.75 8.26 -12.56
CA ASP A 367 13.61 7.37 -13.35
C ASP A 367 13.46 5.88 -12.97
N ALA A 368 12.24 5.41 -12.70
CA ALA A 368 12.01 4.03 -12.24
C ALA A 368 12.12 3.00 -13.37
N THR A 369 12.60 1.79 -13.06
CA THR A 369 12.59 0.66 -14.01
C THR A 369 11.23 -0.03 -14.07
N ALA A 370 10.43 0.07 -13.00
CA ALA A 370 9.07 -0.43 -12.96
C ALA A 370 8.15 0.56 -12.25
N THR A 371 6.96 0.75 -12.80
CA THR A 371 5.93 1.61 -12.24
C THR A 371 4.67 0.81 -11.93
N VAL A 372 4.16 0.94 -10.70
CA VAL A 372 2.88 0.39 -10.27
C VAL A 372 1.79 1.44 -10.37
N ILE A 373 0.65 1.12 -10.95
CA ILE A 373 -0.51 2.00 -11.08
C ILE A 373 -1.67 1.35 -10.31
N SER A 374 -2.03 1.95 -9.18
CA SER A 374 -3.28 1.61 -8.49
C SER A 374 -4.42 2.34 -9.20
N SER A 375 -5.30 1.57 -9.84
CA SER A 375 -6.41 2.02 -10.70
C SER A 375 -7.52 0.97 -10.64
N GLY A 376 -8.76 1.33 -10.98
CA GLY A 376 -9.84 0.36 -11.09
C GLY A 376 -11.17 0.96 -11.53
N ASP A 377 -12.10 0.08 -11.89
CA ASP A 377 -13.43 0.45 -12.40
C ASP A 377 -14.29 1.20 -11.36
N GLU A 378 -14.30 2.54 -11.39
CA GLU A 378 -15.39 3.39 -10.85
C GLU A 378 -15.18 4.85 -11.26
N GLU A 379 -15.88 5.33 -12.29
CA GLU A 379 -15.47 6.60 -12.91
C GLU A 379 -16.54 7.53 -13.46
N PRO A 380 -16.16 8.82 -13.45
CA PRO A 380 -16.17 9.67 -14.63
C PRO A 380 -14.80 9.90 -15.34
N TYR A 381 -13.65 9.35 -14.90
CA TYR A 381 -12.29 9.74 -15.37
C TYR A 381 -11.31 8.62 -15.79
N CYS A 382 -11.29 8.20 -17.07
CA CYS A 382 -10.60 6.97 -17.56
C CYS A 382 -9.10 6.86 -17.23
N HIS A 383 -8.75 6.27 -16.09
CA HIS A 383 -7.38 5.98 -15.62
C HIS A 383 -7.04 4.49 -15.81
N PRO A 384 -5.75 4.13 -16.01
CA PRO A 384 -4.65 5.03 -16.34
C PRO A 384 -4.81 5.68 -17.72
N ARG A 385 -4.32 6.91 -17.87
CA ARG A 385 -4.41 7.66 -19.13
C ARG A 385 -3.40 7.15 -20.15
N PRO A 386 -3.74 7.14 -21.46
CA PRO A 386 -2.83 6.69 -22.50
C PRO A 386 -1.54 7.51 -22.57
N GLU A 387 -1.63 8.83 -22.32
CA GLU A 387 -0.46 9.71 -22.26
C GLU A 387 0.48 9.34 -21.11
N THR A 388 -0.05 9.00 -19.94
CA THR A 388 0.72 8.56 -18.77
C THR A 388 1.43 7.24 -19.04
N LEU A 389 0.73 6.26 -19.62
CA LEU A 389 1.32 4.98 -20.02
C LEU A 389 2.47 5.19 -21.03
N GLY A 390 2.25 6.02 -22.04
CA GLY A 390 3.28 6.36 -23.03
C GLY A 390 4.48 7.10 -22.43
N ALA A 391 4.24 8.02 -21.50
CA ALA A 391 5.29 8.76 -20.82
C ALA A 391 6.13 7.86 -19.91
N ILE A 392 5.50 6.96 -19.14
CA ILE A 392 6.22 5.97 -18.32
C ILE A 392 7.08 5.08 -19.23
N GLY A 393 6.51 4.58 -20.33
CA GLY A 393 7.26 3.78 -21.31
C GLY A 393 8.45 4.52 -21.94
N ARG A 394 8.32 5.84 -22.14
CA ARG A 394 9.35 6.68 -22.76
C ARG A 394 10.47 7.11 -21.79
N TYR A 395 10.11 7.42 -20.55
CA TYR A 395 11.02 8.05 -19.58
C TYR A 395 11.40 7.14 -18.40
N GLY A 396 10.82 5.94 -18.32
CA GLY A 396 11.28 4.91 -17.40
C GLY A 396 12.70 4.44 -17.72
N ARG A 397 13.38 3.90 -16.71
CA ARG A 397 14.76 3.44 -16.83
C ARG A 397 14.83 2.09 -17.55
N GLY A 398 15.83 1.96 -18.43
CA GLY A 398 16.12 0.73 -19.17
C GLY A 398 15.41 0.64 -20.52
N GLU A 399 15.74 -0.40 -21.29
CA GLU A 399 15.15 -0.64 -22.63
C GLU A 399 13.68 -1.08 -22.55
N ARG A 400 13.30 -1.74 -21.45
CA ARG A 400 11.96 -2.32 -21.23
C ARG A 400 11.41 -1.91 -19.86
N PRO A 401 11.08 -0.63 -19.64
CA PRO A 401 10.44 -0.22 -18.40
C PRO A 401 9.09 -0.94 -18.24
N CYS A 402 8.83 -1.45 -17.04
CA CYS A 402 7.65 -2.27 -16.77
C CYS A 402 6.51 -1.43 -16.18
N ILE A 403 5.28 -1.69 -16.60
CA ILE A 403 4.07 -1.08 -16.04
C ILE A 403 3.19 -2.18 -15.48
N PHE A 404 2.91 -2.12 -14.17
CA PHE A 404 1.98 -3.01 -13.49
C PHE A 404 0.76 -2.19 -13.07
N SER A 405 -0.45 -2.55 -13.49
CA SER A 405 -1.68 -1.85 -13.09
C SER A 405 -2.61 -2.81 -12.38
N THR A 406 -3.18 -2.41 -11.23
CA THR A 406 -4.14 -3.25 -10.51
C THR A 406 -5.36 -3.58 -11.36
N GLU A 407 -5.76 -2.68 -12.25
CA GLU A 407 -6.87 -2.84 -13.17
C GLU A 407 -6.51 -3.70 -14.39
N LEU A 408 -5.41 -3.40 -15.11
CA LEU A 408 -5.00 -4.21 -16.26
C LEU A 408 -4.74 -5.67 -15.87
N MET A 409 -4.37 -5.89 -14.62
CA MET A 409 -4.08 -7.21 -14.05
C MET A 409 -5.28 -7.79 -13.29
N ARG A 410 -6.41 -7.08 -13.24
CA ARG A 410 -7.71 -7.60 -12.80
C ARG A 410 -8.27 -8.51 -13.89
N SER A 411 -7.60 -9.63 -14.10
CA SER A 411 -8.07 -10.72 -14.91
C SER A 411 -9.13 -11.46 -14.08
N SER A 412 -10.41 -11.18 -14.36
CA SER A 412 -11.54 -11.92 -13.77
C SER A 412 -12.46 -12.42 -14.87
N PRO A 413 -13.16 -13.56 -14.68
CA PRO A 413 -14.14 -14.03 -15.66
C PRO A 413 -15.14 -12.93 -16.01
N GLU A 414 -15.34 -12.69 -17.31
CA GLU A 414 -16.22 -11.66 -17.90
C GLU A 414 -17.60 -11.59 -17.23
N PHE A 415 -18.13 -12.75 -16.84
CA PHE A 415 -19.33 -12.87 -16.04
C PHE A 415 -19.01 -13.61 -14.74
N GLN A 416 -18.60 -12.88 -13.71
CA GLN A 416 -18.73 -13.41 -12.36
C GLN A 416 -20.19 -13.31 -11.94
N SER A 417 -20.86 -14.44 -11.81
CA SER A 417 -22.13 -14.53 -11.09
C SER A 417 -21.88 -14.23 -9.61
N PHE A 418 -21.68 -12.96 -9.26
CA PHE A 418 -22.12 -12.50 -7.95
C PHE A 418 -23.62 -12.72 -7.96
N ASN A 419 -24.06 -13.84 -7.41
CA ASN A 419 -25.45 -13.95 -7.02
C ASN A 419 -25.68 -12.77 -6.07
N LEU A 420 -26.38 -11.72 -6.52
CA LEU A 420 -26.88 -10.65 -5.65
C LEU A 420 -27.60 -11.26 -4.43
N HIS A 421 -28.17 -12.46 -4.60
CA HIS A 421 -28.72 -13.33 -3.57
C HIS A 421 -27.75 -13.75 -2.45
N SER A 422 -26.44 -13.67 -2.61
CA SER A 422 -25.46 -14.04 -1.57
C SER A 422 -25.51 -13.09 -0.38
N GLY A 423 -25.69 -11.78 -0.60
CA GLY A 423 -25.79 -10.79 0.48
C GLY A 423 -27.09 -10.92 1.27
N GLU A 424 -28.21 -11.12 0.57
CA GLU A 424 -29.50 -11.42 1.20
C GLU A 424 -29.47 -12.75 1.94
N ARG A 425 -28.82 -13.76 1.37
CA ARG A 425 -28.62 -15.06 2.01
C ARG A 425 -27.78 -14.95 3.28
N VAL A 426 -26.68 -14.20 3.27
CA VAL A 426 -25.88 -13.95 4.48
C VAL A 426 -26.71 -13.22 5.54
N LYS A 427 -27.46 -12.18 5.17
CA LYS A 427 -28.37 -11.48 6.11
C LYS A 427 -29.43 -12.42 6.69
N ALA A 428 -30.05 -13.26 5.86
CA ALA A 428 -31.03 -14.24 6.30
C ALA A 428 -30.44 -15.30 7.24
N LEU A 429 -29.24 -15.79 6.93
CA LEU A 429 -28.49 -16.73 7.75
C LEU A 429 -28.10 -16.12 9.11
N ILE A 430 -27.69 -14.85 9.14
CA ILE A 430 -27.41 -14.11 10.38
C ILE A 430 -28.69 -13.96 11.23
N ALA A 431 -29.82 -13.61 10.60
CA ALA A 431 -31.10 -13.51 11.30
C ALA A 431 -31.56 -14.88 11.86
N GLU A 432 -31.33 -15.97 11.12
CA GLU A 432 -31.62 -17.35 11.56
C GLU A 432 -30.76 -17.76 12.77
N LEU A 433 -29.54 -17.23 12.88
CA LEU A 433 -28.58 -17.59 13.93
C LEU A 433 -29.13 -17.39 15.36
N ALA A 434 -29.97 -16.39 15.56
CA ALA A 434 -30.55 -16.03 16.85
C ALA A 434 -31.52 -17.10 17.40
N SER A 435 -32.19 -17.85 16.52
CA SER A 435 -33.19 -18.86 16.89
C SER A 435 -32.80 -20.30 16.52
N ALA A 436 -31.67 -20.50 15.86
CA ALA A 436 -31.20 -21.80 15.41
C ALA A 436 -30.72 -22.71 16.58
N SER A 437 -30.87 -24.03 16.40
CA SER A 437 -30.25 -25.04 17.27
C SER A 437 -28.71 -25.04 17.11
N ASP A 438 -27.97 -25.55 18.09
CA ASP A 438 -26.50 -25.53 18.04
C ASP A 438 -25.89 -26.26 16.82
N PRO A 439 -26.39 -27.43 16.37
CA PRO A 439 -25.93 -28.04 15.13
C PRO A 439 -26.20 -27.16 13.90
N ARG A 440 -27.36 -26.48 13.88
CA ARG A 440 -27.74 -25.60 12.78
C ARG A 440 -26.90 -24.31 12.79
N LYS A 441 -26.61 -23.74 13.96
CA LYS A 441 -25.68 -22.62 14.14
C LYS A 441 -24.30 -22.94 13.56
N GLN A 442 -23.75 -24.13 13.81
CA GLN A 442 -22.48 -24.56 13.22
C GLN A 442 -22.55 -24.68 11.69
N GLN A 443 -23.67 -25.17 11.15
CA GLN A 443 -23.87 -25.26 9.71
C GLN A 443 -24.02 -23.88 9.05
N ILE A 444 -24.81 -22.98 9.67
CA ILE A 444 -24.96 -21.59 9.26
C ILE A 444 -23.60 -20.89 9.25
N ALA A 445 -22.80 -21.09 10.30
CA ALA A 445 -21.45 -20.53 10.37
C ALA A 445 -20.57 -20.97 9.20
N LYS A 446 -20.59 -22.28 8.86
CA LYS A 446 -19.87 -22.82 7.68
C LYS A 446 -20.39 -22.27 6.36
N GLU A 447 -21.69 -22.04 6.24
CA GLU A 447 -22.32 -21.49 5.03
C GLU A 447 -21.96 -20.01 4.84
N ILE A 448 -22.06 -19.19 5.90
CA ILE A 448 -21.62 -17.79 5.92
C ILE A 448 -20.12 -17.71 5.62
N ASP A 449 -19.31 -18.56 6.24
CA ASP A 449 -17.86 -18.67 5.98
C ASP A 449 -17.58 -18.89 4.49
N SER A 450 -18.22 -19.89 3.89
CA SER A 450 -18.03 -20.20 2.46
C SER A 450 -18.37 -18.99 1.56
N LEU A 451 -19.49 -18.33 1.82
CA LEU A 451 -19.95 -17.17 1.05
C LEU A 451 -19.03 -15.95 1.21
N LEU A 452 -18.56 -15.65 2.41
CA LEU A 452 -17.68 -14.52 2.69
C LEU A 452 -16.23 -14.77 2.24
N SER A 453 -15.73 -16.00 2.39
CA SER A 453 -14.40 -16.41 1.94
C SER A 453 -14.20 -16.19 0.44
N ALA A 454 -15.24 -16.43 -0.37
CA ALA A 454 -15.19 -16.19 -1.81
C ALA A 454 -15.02 -14.70 -2.12
N LYS A 455 -15.76 -13.84 -1.41
CA LYS A 455 -15.68 -12.39 -1.54
C LYS A 455 -14.32 -11.85 -1.08
N GLU A 456 -13.80 -12.29 0.06
CA GLU A 456 -12.47 -11.91 0.55
C GLU A 456 -11.35 -12.34 -0.42
N ARG A 457 -11.47 -13.55 -0.98
CA ARG A 457 -10.50 -14.08 -1.94
C ARG A 457 -10.35 -13.16 -3.15
N ILE A 458 -11.45 -12.67 -3.74
CA ILE A 458 -11.39 -11.85 -4.97
C ILE A 458 -10.44 -10.65 -4.84
N VAL A 459 -10.54 -9.88 -3.75
CA VAL A 459 -9.68 -8.70 -3.52
C VAL A 459 -8.22 -9.10 -3.27
N ALA A 460 -8.02 -10.26 -2.63
CA ALA A 460 -6.70 -10.79 -2.35
C ALA A 460 -6.07 -11.56 -3.53
N THR A 461 -6.86 -11.95 -4.53
CA THR A 461 -6.41 -12.79 -5.64
C THR A 461 -6.38 -12.10 -6.99
N TYR A 462 -7.29 -11.17 -7.28
CA TYR A 462 -7.36 -10.56 -8.61
C TYR A 462 -7.01 -9.08 -8.53
N GLY A 463 -6.19 -8.61 -9.48
CA GLY A 463 -5.69 -7.23 -9.55
C GLY A 463 -4.58 -6.87 -8.55
N MET A 464 -4.41 -7.62 -7.45
CA MET A 464 -3.32 -7.33 -6.50
C MET A 464 -1.94 -7.58 -7.12
N ILE A 465 -1.05 -6.60 -6.96
CA ILE A 465 0.37 -6.69 -7.35
C ILE A 465 1.19 -6.84 -6.07
N THR A 466 2.01 -7.88 -5.99
CA THR A 466 2.91 -8.11 -4.85
C THR A 466 4.35 -7.92 -5.24
N LEU A 467 5.09 -7.20 -4.40
CA LEU A 467 6.51 -6.93 -4.51
C LEU A 467 7.21 -7.64 -3.34
N ARG A 468 8.25 -8.42 -3.63
CA ARG A 468 9.09 -9.11 -2.65
C ARG A 468 10.54 -8.78 -2.87
N SER A 469 11.29 -8.53 -1.80
CA SER A 469 12.70 -8.15 -1.95
C SER A 469 13.57 -8.54 -0.76
N ASP A 470 14.80 -8.96 -1.08
CA ASP A 470 15.92 -9.13 -0.15
C ASP A 470 16.80 -7.87 -0.05
N GLY A 471 16.41 -6.73 -0.63
CA GLY A 471 17.19 -5.49 -0.61
C GLY A 471 18.19 -5.35 -1.77
N GLU A 472 18.28 -6.36 -2.64
CA GLU A 472 19.10 -6.32 -3.86
C GLU A 472 18.30 -6.71 -5.11
N ARG A 473 17.49 -7.78 -5.00
CA ARG A 473 16.59 -8.25 -6.05
C ARG A 473 15.15 -7.95 -5.71
N VAL A 474 14.32 -7.89 -6.75
CA VAL A 474 12.88 -7.73 -6.61
C VAL A 474 12.14 -8.79 -7.40
N LEU A 475 11.12 -9.37 -6.79
CA LEU A 475 10.07 -10.09 -7.49
C LEU A 475 8.82 -9.21 -7.51
N MET A 476 8.33 -8.89 -8.71
CA MET A 476 6.98 -8.39 -8.93
C MET A 476 6.11 -9.55 -9.39
N ALA A 477 5.00 -9.80 -8.72
CA ALA A 477 4.13 -10.92 -9.06
C ALA A 477 2.65 -10.58 -8.95
N GLN A 478 1.85 -11.33 -9.70
CA GLN A 478 0.40 -11.25 -9.72
C GLN A 478 -0.18 -12.65 -9.93
N LYS A 479 -1.38 -12.89 -9.42
CA LYS A 479 -2.00 -14.21 -9.54
C LYS A 479 -2.67 -14.37 -10.91
N LEU A 480 -2.49 -15.54 -11.51
CA LEU A 480 -3.16 -15.92 -12.75
C LEU A 480 -4.61 -16.34 -12.48
N GLU A 481 -5.50 -16.08 -13.44
CA GLU A 481 -6.88 -16.60 -13.42
C GLU A 481 -6.96 -18.12 -13.34
N ARG A 482 -6.06 -18.77 -14.07
CA ARG A 482 -5.93 -20.22 -14.12
C ARG A 482 -4.46 -20.56 -14.02
N PRO A 483 -4.09 -21.62 -13.27
CA PRO A 483 -2.72 -22.06 -13.25
C PRO A 483 -2.22 -22.34 -14.67
N GLY A 484 -1.03 -21.82 -14.99
CA GLY A 484 -0.33 -22.10 -16.23
C GLY A 484 0.26 -23.51 -16.25
N GLY A 485 1.20 -23.71 -17.18
CA GLY A 485 1.96 -24.96 -17.29
C GLY A 485 2.57 -25.38 -15.94
N ALA A 486 2.53 -26.69 -15.66
CA ALA A 486 3.07 -27.29 -14.43
C ALA A 486 2.45 -26.77 -13.11
N GLY A 487 1.27 -26.15 -13.15
CA GLY A 487 0.52 -25.71 -11.97
C GLY A 487 0.98 -24.39 -11.38
N VAL A 488 1.74 -23.58 -12.13
CA VAL A 488 2.15 -22.22 -11.73
C VAL A 488 0.91 -21.32 -11.62
N GLU A 489 0.66 -20.75 -10.46
CA GLU A 489 -0.47 -19.89 -10.13
C GLU A 489 -0.17 -18.39 -10.25
N PHE A 490 1.09 -18.00 -10.40
CA PHE A 490 1.53 -16.60 -10.42
C PHE A 490 2.33 -16.27 -11.69
N ASP A 491 2.04 -15.10 -12.26
CA ASP A 491 2.94 -14.44 -13.19
C ASP A 491 4.02 -13.69 -12.38
N MET A 492 5.29 -13.95 -12.68
CA MET A 492 6.43 -13.59 -11.84
C MET A 492 7.50 -12.90 -12.69
N HIS A 493 7.83 -11.67 -12.33
CA HIS A 493 8.82 -10.83 -13.00
C HIS A 493 9.96 -10.54 -12.03
N TRP A 494 11.14 -11.09 -12.32
CA TRP A 494 12.33 -10.92 -11.51
C TRP A 494 13.16 -9.75 -11.98
N PHE A 495 13.68 -8.98 -11.03
CA PHE A 495 14.57 -7.86 -11.29
C PHE A 495 15.85 -8.05 -10.48
N SER A 496 16.98 -7.97 -11.16
CA SER A 496 18.31 -8.05 -10.57
C SER A 496 19.16 -6.87 -11.03
N ARG A 497 20.21 -6.53 -10.25
CA ARG A 497 21.14 -5.48 -10.66
C ARG A 497 22.10 -5.99 -11.74
N LYS A 498 22.13 -5.29 -12.87
CA LYS A 498 23.15 -5.42 -13.93
C LYS A 498 23.88 -4.07 -14.02
N ASP A 499 25.21 -4.07 -13.85
CA ASP A 499 26.05 -2.86 -13.84
C ASP A 499 25.55 -1.75 -12.89
N GLY A 500 25.08 -2.15 -11.70
CA GLY A 500 24.57 -1.24 -10.67
C GLY A 500 23.14 -0.75 -10.89
N VAL A 501 22.48 -1.10 -12.01
CA VAL A 501 21.11 -0.70 -12.33
C VAL A 501 20.16 -1.88 -12.16
N LEU A 502 19.03 -1.69 -11.47
CA LEU A 502 17.99 -2.70 -11.39
C LEU A 502 17.33 -2.86 -12.78
N THR A 503 17.28 -4.07 -13.30
CA THR A 503 16.71 -4.39 -14.62
C THR A 503 15.87 -5.66 -14.55
N LEU A 504 14.85 -5.76 -15.40
CA LEU A 504 14.09 -6.99 -15.59
C LEU A 504 15.03 -8.10 -16.07
N ASP A 505 14.97 -9.26 -15.42
CA ASP A 505 15.70 -10.46 -15.82
C ASP A 505 15.08 -11.02 -17.10
N ASP A 506 15.93 -11.52 -18.00
CA ASP A 506 15.44 -12.15 -19.23
C ASP A 506 14.63 -13.39 -18.86
N GLN A 507 13.35 -13.42 -19.25
CA GLN A 507 12.53 -14.62 -19.08
C GLN A 507 13.06 -15.69 -20.05
N GLY A 508 13.88 -16.59 -19.51
CA GLY A 508 14.46 -17.72 -20.24
C GLY A 508 13.45 -18.77 -20.67
#